data_AF-A0A075FVE0-F1
#
_entry.id   AF-A0A075FVE0-F1
#
_cell.length_a   1.000
_cell.length_b   1.000
_cell.length_c   1.000
_cell.angle_alpha   90.00
_cell.angle_beta   90.00
_cell.angle_gamma   90.00
#
_symmetry.space_group_name_H-M   'P 1'
#
loop_
_entity.id
_entity.type
_entity.pdbx_description
1 polymer ?
#
loop_
_entity_poly.entity_id
_entity_poly.type
_entity_poly.pdbx_seq_one_letter_code
_entity_poly.pdbx_strand_id
1 'polypeptide(L)' 'MPVDPVCGIEMDESLALVHEHEDKKYYFCCNGCRRIFMKKPKKYKNKS' A
#
# COMPACT_ATOMS: atom_id res chain seq x y z
N MET A 1 12.23 -4.82 -0.51
CA MET A 1 10.92 -5.41 -0.87
C MET A 1 9.84 -4.54 -0.26
N PRO A 2 8.85 -4.06 -1.01
CA PRO A 2 7.77 -3.27 -0.46
C PRO A 2 6.93 -4.07 0.56
N VAL A 3 6.44 -3.36 1.57
CA VAL A 3 5.52 -3.89 2.58
C VAL A 3 4.15 -3.26 2.36
N ASP A 4 3.12 -4.10 2.26
CA ASP A 4 1.74 -3.64 2.17
C ASP A 4 1.35 -2.90 3.47
N PRO A 5 0.97 -1.61 3.42
CA PRO A 5 0.70 -0.82 4.62
C PRO A 5 -0.60 -1.23 5.34
N VAL A 6 -1.44 -2.05 4.71
CA VAL A 6 -2.72 -2.52 5.27
C VAL A 6 -2.54 -3.82 6.03
N CYS A 7 -1.85 -4.81 5.45
CA CYS A 7 -1.68 -6.14 6.05
C CYS A 7 -0.27 -6.44 6.57
N GLY A 8 0.72 -5.61 6.26
CA GLY A 8 2.11 -5.76 6.72
C GLY A 8 2.88 -6.87 6.01
N ILE A 9 2.38 -7.40 4.90
CA ILE A 9 3.07 -8.45 4.15
C ILE A 9 4.19 -7.83 3.30
N GLU A 10 5.37 -8.43 3.35
CA GLU A 10 6.46 -8.12 2.44
C GLU A 10 6.27 -8.91 1.14
N MET A 11 6.52 -8.25 0.00
CA MET A 11 6.37 -8.86 -1.31
C MET A 11 7.35 -8.28 -2.32
N ASP A 12 7.53 -8.99 -3.43
CA ASP A 12 8.28 -8.47 -4.57
C ASP A 12 7.58 -7.27 -5.21
N GLU A 13 8.36 -6.24 -5.54
CA GLU A 13 7.85 -5.02 -6.17
C GLU A 13 7.20 -5.29 -7.53
N SER A 14 7.72 -6.27 -8.28
CA SER A 14 7.19 -6.68 -9.58
C SER A 14 5.79 -7.30 -9.50
N LEU A 15 5.41 -7.83 -8.33
CA LEU A 15 4.09 -8.43 -8.08
C LEU A 15 3.14 -7.46 -7.37
N ALA A 16 3.64 -6.31 -6.91
CA ALA A 16 2.87 -5.35 -6.13
C ALA A 16 1.98 -4.47 -7.02
N LEU A 17 0.77 -4.19 -6.52
CA LEU A 17 -0.07 -3.15 -7.09
C LEU A 17 0.40 -1.79 -6.59
N VAL A 18 0.81 -0.94 -7.52
CA VAL A 18 1.28 0.42 -7.20
C VAL A 18 0.10 1.39 -7.20
N HIS A 19 0.05 2.27 -6.21
CA HIS A 19 -0.88 3.40 -6.18
C HIS A 19 -0.16 4.65 -5.67
N GLU A 20 -0.27 5.73 -6.42
CA GLU A 20 0.26 7.03 -6.02
C GLU A 20 -0.78 7.80 -5.21
N HIS A 21 -0.39 8.28 -4.04
CA HIS A 21 -1.22 9.07 -3.14
C HIS A 21 -0.37 10.11 -2.41
N GLU A 22 -0.74 11.40 -2.50
CA GLU A 22 0.03 12.52 -1.89
C GLU A 22 1.53 12.47 -2.29
N ASP A 23 1.83 12.30 -3.59
CA ASP A 23 3.20 12.22 -4.13
C ASP A 23 4.05 11.06 -3.57
N LYS A 24 3.43 10.09 -2.90
CA LYS A 24 4.07 8.85 -2.43
C LYS A 24 3.52 7.65 -3.19
N LYS A 25 4.41 6.74 -3.60
CA LYS A 25 4.05 5.42 -4.11
C LYS A 25 3.80 4.46 -2.96
N TYR A 26 2.63 3.86 -2.96
CA TYR A 26 2.26 2.77 -2.06
C TYR A 26 2.14 1.47 -2.86
N TYR A 27 2.52 0.38 -2.22
CA TYR A 27 2.56 -0.96 -2.81
C TYR A 27 1.58 -1.86 -2.06
N PHE A 28 0.79 -2.64 -2.79
CA PHE A 28 -0.23 -3.51 -2.20
C PHE A 28 -0.16 -4.92 -2.75
N CYS A 29 -0.38 -5.90 -1.88
CA CYS A 29 -0.38 -7.32 -2.25
C CYS A 29 -1.60 -7.74 -3.07
N CYS A 30 -2.70 -7.00 -2.94
CA CYS A 30 -3.91 -7.26 -3.69
C CYS A 30 -4.79 -6.02 -3.80
N ASN A 31 -5.76 -6.09 -4.72
CA ASN A 31 -6.77 -5.02 -4.89
C ASN A 31 -7.60 -4.79 -3.62
N GLY A 32 -7.75 -5.81 -2.76
CA GLY A 32 -8.42 -5.70 -1.46
C GLY A 32 -7.72 -4.71 -0.55
N CYS A 33 -6.42 -4.87 -0.34
CA CYS A 33 -5.60 -3.95 0.48
C CYS A 33 -5.61 -2.54 -0.12
N ARG A 34 -5.40 -2.39 -1.44
CA ARG A 34 -5.50 -1.08 -2.11
C ARG A 34 -6.84 -0.40 -1.83
N ARG A 35 -7.96 -1.12 -1.91
CA ARG A 35 -9.30 -0.54 -1.64
C ARG A 35 -9.48 -0.15 -0.17
N ILE A 36 -8.95 -0.93 0.77
CA ILE A 36 -8.97 -0.61 2.20
C ILE A 36 -8.16 0.67 2.46
N PHE A 37 -6.98 0.78 1.85
CA PHE A 37 -6.15 1.98 1.90
C PHE A 37 -6.89 3.19 1.37
N MET A 38 -7.49 3.12 0.17
CA MET A 38 -8.23 4.23 -0.44
C MET A 38 -9.42 4.69 0.41
N LYS A 39 -10.05 3.80 1.19
CA LYS A 39 -11.14 4.17 2.11
C LYS A 39 -10.65 4.91 3.36
N LYS A 40 -9.44 4.61 3.84
CA LYS A 40 -8.89 5.18 5.08
C LYS A 40 -7.40 5.49 4.94
N PRO A 41 -6.97 6.33 3.97
CA PRO A 41 -5.55 6.50 3.66
C PRO A 41 -4.78 7.11 4.84
N LYS A 42 -5.41 8.02 5.61
CA LYS A 42 -4.82 8.61 6.81
C LYS A 42 -4.45 7.59 7.91
N LYS A 43 -5.13 6.44 7.97
CA LYS A 43 -4.85 5.39 8.96
C LYS A 43 -3.63 4.55 8.57
N TYR A 44 -3.42 4.38 7.27
CA TYR A 44 -2.40 3.49 6.71
C TYR A 44 -1.20 4.27 6.13
N LYS A 45 -1.28 5.60 6.02
CA LYS A 45 -0.12 6.46 5.83
C LYS A 45 0.65 6.49 7.15
N ASN A 46 1.39 5.42 7.46
CA ASN A 46 2.39 5.53 8.50
C ASN A 46 3.46 6.49 7.98
N LYS A 47 3.50 7.67 8.59
CA LYS A 47 4.56 8.64 8.39
C LYS A 47 5.86 8.02 8.89
N SER A 48 6.80 7.80 8.00
CA SER A 48 8.19 8.06 8.30
C SER A 48 8.65 9.24 7.44
#